data_AF-A0AAW9BNZ3-F1
#
_entry.id   AF-A0AAW9BNZ3-F1
#
_cell.length_a   1.000
_cell.length_b   1.000
_cell.length_c   1.000
_cell.angle_alpha   90.00
_cell.angle_beta   90.00
_cell.angle_gamma   90.00
#
_symmetry.space_group_name_H-M   'P 1'
#
loop_
_entity.id
_entity.type
_entity.pdbx_description
1 polymer ?
#
loop_
_entity_poly.entity_id
_entity_poly.type
_entity_poly.pdbx_seq_one_letter_code
_entity_poly.pdbx_strand_id
1 'polypeptide(L)'
;ALDLTLQQKEFLADHVDSASETVIAYEKQYRIGKRTLLDLLNTENELFEARKNYLDAKYAEQYAKYRVMNATGQLLNALRVDVPTEWNQKVEY
;
A
#
# COMPACT_ATOMS: atom_id res chain seq x y z
N ALA A 1 -0.52 14.48 -4.13
CA ALA A 1 -1.19 13.19 -4.46
C ALA A 1 -0.27 12.01 -4.15
N LEU A 2 0.95 11.96 -4.69
CA LEU A 2 1.95 10.93 -4.33
C LEU A 2 2.36 11.01 -2.85
N ASP A 3 2.64 12.20 -2.33
CA ASP A 3 3.04 12.35 -0.91
C ASP A 3 1.95 11.89 0.05
N LEU A 4 0.68 12.08 -0.32
CA LEU A 4 -0.46 11.62 0.48
C LEU A 4 -0.54 10.09 0.51
N THR A 5 -0.34 9.41 -0.63
CA THR A 5 -0.37 7.94 -0.68
C THR A 5 0.82 7.32 0.04
N LEU A 6 1.97 8.01 0.08
CA LEU A 6 3.12 7.64 0.90
C LEU A 6 2.78 7.70 2.40
N GLN A 7 2.31 8.84 2.89
CA GLN A 7 1.93 9.01 4.30
C GLN A 7 0.84 8.03 4.72
N GLN A 8 -0.18 7.84 3.87
CA GLN A 8 -1.26 6.91 4.14
C GLN A 8 -0.75 5.47 4.25
N LYS A 9 0.17 5.05 3.38
CA LYS A 9 0.77 3.72 3.44
C LYS A 9 1.59 3.53 4.73
N GLU A 10 2.36 4.52 5.15
CA GLU A 10 3.14 4.47 6.39
C GLU A 10 2.23 4.31 7.62
N PHE A 11 1.19 5.14 7.74
CA PHE A 11 0.21 5.01 8.83
C PHE A 11 -0.46 3.64 8.84
N LEU A 12 -0.80 3.09 7.67
CA LEU A 12 -1.40 1.76 7.57
C LEU A 12 -0.42 0.64 7.89
N ALA A 13 0.88 0.83 7.69
CA ALA A 13 1.90 -0.11 8.15
C ALA A 13 1.94 -0.16 9.68
N ASP A 14 1.98 1.00 10.34
CA ASP A 14 1.95 1.09 11.80
C ASP A 14 0.67 0.47 12.39
N HIS A 15 -0.46 0.63 11.69
CA HIS A 15 -1.71 -0.01 12.08
C HIS A 15 -1.65 -1.55 11.97
N VAL A 16 -1.04 -2.09 10.91
CA VAL A 16 -0.83 -3.54 10.76
C VAL A 16 0.03 -4.08 11.90
N ASP A 17 1.09 -3.37 12.27
CA ASP A 17 1.98 -3.77 13.36
C ASP A 17 1.24 -3.77 14.70
N SER A 18 0.50 -2.70 15.01
CA SER A 18 -0.31 -2.59 16.23
C SER A 18 -1.42 -3.65 16.32
N ALA A 19 -2.10 -3.94 15.21
CA ALA A 19 -3.11 -4.99 15.14
C ALA A 19 -2.48 -6.38 15.34
N SER A 20 -1.27 -6.60 14.80
CA SER A 20 -0.53 -7.85 14.98
C SER A 20 -0.14 -8.07 16.45
N GLU A 21 0.33 -7.03 17.14
CA GLU A 21 0.62 -7.09 18.57
C GLU A 21 -0.64 -7.39 19.40
N THR A 22 -1.77 -6.80 19.01
CA THR A 22 -3.06 -7.02 19.67
C THR A 22 -3.51 -8.48 19.56
N VAL A 23 -3.42 -9.08 18.36
CA VAL A 23 -3.72 -10.52 18.16
C VAL A 23 -2.84 -11.39 19.06
N ILE A 24 -1.53 -11.14 19.11
CA ILE A 24 -0.59 -11.89 19.97
C ILE A 24 -0.97 -11.77 21.45
N ALA A 25 -1.36 -10.58 21.91
CA ALA A 25 -1.77 -10.36 23.29
C ALA A 25 -3.10 -11.08 23.61
N TYR A 26 -4.06 -11.03 22.69
CA TYR A 26 -5.37 -11.65 22.87
C TYR A 26 -5.30 -13.17 22.82
N GLU A 27 -4.42 -13.74 21.98
CA GLU A 27 -4.15 -15.17 21.96
C GLU A 27 -3.64 -15.66 23.32
N LYS A 28 -2.68 -14.93 23.93
CA LYS A 28 -2.17 -15.24 25.27
C LYS A 28 -3.27 -15.16 26.33
N GLN A 29 -4.17 -14.17 26.24
CA GLN A 29 -5.28 -14.00 27.18
C GLN A 29 -6.37 -15.08 27.01
N TYR A 30 -6.66 -15.48 25.78
CA TYR A 30 -7.59 -16.56 25.45
C TYR A 30 -7.11 -17.89 26.05
N ARG A 31 -5.82 -18.22 25.91
CA ARG A 31 -5.23 -19.45 26.47
C ARG A 31 -5.35 -19.56 28.00
N ILE A 32 -5.49 -18.44 28.71
CA ILE A 32 -5.70 -18.40 30.17
C ILE A 32 -7.15 -18.06 30.56
N GLY A 33 -8.09 -18.08 29.61
CA GLY A 33 -9.51 -17.84 29.86
C GLY A 33 -9.90 -16.40 30.17
N LYS A 34 -9.02 -15.42 29.94
CA LYS A 34 -9.31 -13.97 30.17
C LYS A 34 -10.04 -13.29 29.03
N ARG A 35 -10.03 -13.87 27.83
CA ARG A 35 -10.75 -13.41 26.63
C ARG A 35 -11.48 -14.58 25.99
N THR A 36 -12.56 -14.27 25.27
CA THR A 36 -13.33 -15.28 24.55
C THR A 36 -12.67 -15.62 23.21
N LEU A 37 -13.04 -16.76 22.62
CA LEU A 37 -12.63 -17.08 21.24
C LEU A 37 -13.13 -16.02 20.25
N LEU A 38 -14.33 -15.46 20.49
CA LEU A 38 -14.88 -14.39 19.67
C LEU A 38 -14.02 -13.13 19.71
N ASP A 39 -13.49 -12.76 20.88
CA ASP A 39 -12.58 -11.62 21.01
C ASP A 39 -11.30 -11.83 20.18
N LEU A 40 -10.73 -13.05 20.20
CA LEU A 40 -9.56 -13.39 19.41
C LEU A 40 -9.87 -13.31 17.90
N LEU A 41 -10.96 -13.92 17.46
CA LEU A 41 -11.38 -13.90 16.05
C LEU A 41 -11.64 -12.47 15.54
N ASN A 42 -12.19 -11.59 16.39
CA ASN A 42 -12.38 -10.19 16.04
C ASN A 42 -11.04 -9.48 15.80
N THR A 43 -10.04 -9.71 16.67
CA THR A 43 -8.70 -9.13 16.47
C THR A 43 -8.00 -9.69 15.24
N GLU A 44 -8.18 -10.97 14.92
CA GLU A 44 -7.64 -11.57 13.70
C GLU A 44 -8.28 -10.97 12.44
N ASN A 45 -9.60 -10.70 12.47
CA ASN A 45 -10.29 -10.02 11.38
C ASN A 45 -9.84 -8.56 11.22
N GLU A 46 -9.59 -7.85 12.31
CA GLU A 46 -9.02 -6.49 12.28
C GLU A 46 -7.63 -6.48 11.64
N LEU A 47 -6.75 -7.41 12.02
CA LEU A 47 -5.44 -7.58 11.39
C LEU A 47 -5.56 -7.89 9.89
N PHE A 48 -6.54 -8.71 9.50
CA PHE A 48 -6.81 -9.01 8.10
C PHE A 48 -7.20 -7.74 7.31
N GLU A 49 -8.15 -6.96 7.80
CA GLU A 49 -8.56 -5.71 7.15
C GLU A 49 -7.43 -4.67 7.16
N ALA A 50 -6.64 -4.57 8.22
CA ALA A 50 -5.47 -3.68 8.28
C ALA A 50 -4.46 -4.02 7.17
N ARG A 51 -4.15 -5.31 6.97
CA ARG A 51 -3.23 -5.77 5.93
C ARG A 51 -3.76 -5.50 4.52
N LYS A 52 -5.06 -5.70 4.31
CA LYS A 52 -5.74 -5.39 3.05
C LYS A 52 -5.66 -3.90 2.75
N ASN A 53 -5.99 -3.04 3.71
CA ASN A 53 -5.91 -1.59 3.54
C ASN A 53 -4.49 -1.11 3.22
N TYR A 54 -3.47 -1.66 3.90
CA TYR A 54 -2.07 -1.37 3.58
C TYR A 54 -1.72 -1.77 2.13
N LEU A 55 -2.19 -2.94 1.66
CA LEU A 55 -1.95 -3.40 0.30
C LEU A 55 -2.61 -2.47 -0.73
N ASP A 56 -3.84 -2.04 -0.48
CA ASP A 56 -4.54 -1.08 -1.34
C ASP A 56 -3.79 0.26 -1.42
N ALA A 57 -3.33 0.79 -0.28
CA ALA A 57 -2.54 2.01 -0.22
C ALA A 57 -1.19 1.87 -0.95
N LYS A 58 -0.53 0.71 -0.83
CA LYS A 58 0.70 0.40 -1.57
C LYS A 58 0.48 0.44 -3.09
N TYR A 59 -0.63 -0.11 -3.59
CA TYR A 59 -0.93 -0.03 -5.02
C TYR A 59 -1.34 1.39 -5.46
N ALA A 60 -2.04 2.13 -4.61
CA ALA A 60 -2.35 3.54 -4.86
C ALA A 60 -1.08 4.41 -4.93
N GLU A 61 -0.10 4.17 -4.06
CA GLU A 61 1.24 4.79 -4.13
C GLU A 61 1.93 4.48 -5.46
N GLN A 62 1.97 3.20 -5.86
CA GLN A 62 2.58 2.79 -7.12
C GLN A 62 1.92 3.45 -8.33
N TYR A 63 0.59 3.50 -8.34
CA TYR A 63 -0.17 4.17 -9.39
C TYR A 63 0.12 5.68 -9.42
N ALA A 64 0.20 6.34 -8.25
CA ALA A 64 0.56 7.75 -8.15
C ALA A 64 1.96 8.03 -8.72
N LYS A 65 2.95 7.14 -8.48
CA LYS A 65 4.29 7.25 -9.09
C LYS A 65 4.21 7.21 -10.62
N TYR A 66 3.46 6.29 -11.20
CA TYR A 66 3.27 6.23 -12.66
C TYR A 66 2.62 7.49 -13.21
N ARG A 67 1.62 8.05 -12.51
CA ARG A 67 0.99 9.31 -12.91
C ARG A 67 1.98 10.47 -12.92
N VAL A 68 2.86 10.56 -11.92
CA VAL A 68 3.92 11.58 -11.88
C VAL A 68 4.88 11.39 -13.05
N MET A 69 5.38 10.17 -13.27
CA MET A 69 6.26 9.87 -14.41
C MET A 69 5.61 10.19 -15.76
N ASN A 70 4.30 9.95 -15.90
CA ASN A 70 3.58 10.29 -17.13
C ASN A 70 3.49 11.81 -17.32
N ALA A 71 3.15 12.54 -16.26
CA ALA A 71 3.05 13.99 -16.28
C ALA A 71 4.40 14.69 -16.54
N THR A 72 5.51 14.08 -16.12
CA THR A 72 6.87 14.59 -16.37
C THR A 72 7.50 14.07 -17.67
N GLY A 73 6.79 13.23 -18.44
CA GLY A 73 7.30 12.63 -19.67
C GLY A 73 8.37 11.55 -19.47
N GLN A 74 8.55 11.06 -18.24
CA GLN A 74 9.56 10.05 -17.89
C GLN A 74 9.03 8.61 -17.91
N LEU A 75 7.72 8.39 -18.05
CA LEU A 75 7.10 7.08 -17.90
C LEU A 75 7.67 6.02 -18.85
N LEU A 76 7.76 6.33 -20.16
CA LEU A 76 8.24 5.37 -21.15
C LEU A 76 9.70 4.99 -20.90
N ASN A 77 10.55 5.97 -20.58
CA ASN A 77 11.95 5.73 -20.21
C ASN A 77 12.06 4.86 -18.95
N ALA A 78 11.26 5.16 -17.91
CA ALA A 78 11.26 4.39 -16.66
C ALA A 78 10.81 2.93 -16.87
N LEU A 79 9.89 2.70 -17.81
CA LEU A 79 9.41 1.37 -18.20
C LEU A 79 10.25 0.69 -19.28
N ARG A 80 11.33 1.35 -19.76
CA ARG A 80 12.20 0.86 -20.84
C ARG A 80 11.42 0.51 -22.12
N VAL A 81 10.43 1.33 -22.46
CA VAL A 81 9.66 1.21 -23.69
C VAL A 81 10.41 1.94 -24.79
N ASP A 82 10.80 1.22 -25.84
CA ASP A 82 11.38 1.83 -27.04
C ASP A 82 10.33 2.69 -27.75
N VAL A 83 10.71 3.92 -28.06
CA VAL A 83 9.87 4.84 -28.83
C VAL A 83 10.43 4.98 -30.26
N PRO A 84 9.55 5.06 -31.28
CA PRO A 84 9.98 5.30 -32.65
C PRO A 84 10.79 6.61 -32.76
N THR A 85 11.88 6.58 -33.53
CA THR A 85 12.75 7.75 -33.74
C THR A 85 12.01 8.95 -34.33
N GLU A 86 10.97 8.70 -35.11
CA GLU A 86 10.10 9.69 -35.76
C GLU A 86 9.39 10.59 -34.74
N TRP A 87 9.05 10.08 -33.55
CA TRP A 87 8.35 10.85 -32.52
C TRP A 87 9.23 11.92 -31.86
N ASN A 88 10.55 11.78 -31.96
CA ASN A 88 11.53 12.73 -31.42
C ASN A 88 12.01 13.73 -32.48
N GLN A 89 11.53 13.64 -33.73
CA GLN A 89 11.88 14.58 -34.78
C GLN A 89 11.04 15.85 -34.66
N LYS A 90 11.69 17.01 -34.80
CA LYS A 90 11.01 18.31 -34.85
C LYS A 90 10.22 18.38 -36.16
N VAL A 91 8.90 18.49 -36.07
CA VAL A 91 8.05 18.75 -37.24
C VAL A 91 8.13 20.25 -37.54
N GLU A 92 8.76 20.63 -38.65
CA GLU A 92 8.67 22.00 -39.19
C GLU A 92 7.34 22.15 -39.93
N TYR A 93 6.57 23.18 -39.56
CA TYR A 93 5.30 23.57 -40.21
C TYR A 93 5.53 24.73 -41.17
#